data_AF-A0A939XRP6-F1
#
_entry.id   AF-A0A939XRP6-F1
#
_cell.length_a   1.000
_cell.length_b   1.000
_cell.length_c   1.000
_cell.angle_alpha   90.00
_cell.angle_beta   90.00
_cell.angle_gamma   90.00
#
_symmetry.space_group_name_H-M   'P 1'
#
loop_
_entity.id
_entity.type
_entity.pdbx_description
1 polymer ?
#
loop_
_entity_poly.entity_id
_entity_poly.type
_entity_poly.pdbx_seq_one_letter_code
_entity_poly.pdbx_strand_id
1 'polypeptide(L)'
;AVMGLGGSNFTPFGTPSEFSEASLEAWLEDMWRKARAYRQVILLSHTPPYGTKCDHIGNGRHAGSQAVRNFILECQPAACLCGHIHEARAEDMLGKSLIVNPGSLNAGGYAVLTPGHTPLAARHLL
;
A
#
# COMPACT_ATOMS: atom_id res chain seq x y z
N ALA A 1 3.13 4.34 -14.71
CA ALA A 1 2.10 3.29 -14.72
C ALA A 1 1.48 3.16 -13.34
N VAL A 2 0.27 2.62 -13.26
CA VAL A 2 -0.38 2.24 -12.01
C VAL A 2 -0.59 0.73 -12.04
N MET A 3 -0.29 0.05 -10.94
CA MET A 3 -0.57 -1.38 -10.74
C MET A 3 -1.43 -1.58 -9.49
N GLY A 4 -2.33 -2.55 -9.52
CA GLY A 4 -3.34 -2.75 -8.47
C GLY A 4 -3.29 -4.15 -7.88
N LEU A 5 -3.24 -4.24 -6.55
CA LEU A 5 -3.40 -5.47 -5.78
C LEU A 5 -4.66 -5.36 -4.92
N GLY A 6 -5.72 -6.07 -5.33
CA GLY A 6 -6.93 -6.22 -4.52
C GLY A 6 -6.78 -7.31 -3.44
N GLY A 7 -7.80 -7.43 -2.60
CA GLY A 7 -7.80 -8.40 -1.49
C GLY A 7 -6.80 -8.09 -0.38
N SER A 8 -6.70 -8.97 0.61
CA SER A 8 -5.75 -8.84 1.71
C SER A 8 -5.09 -10.18 2.03
N ASN A 9 -4.05 -10.12 2.87
CA ASN A 9 -3.61 -11.29 3.63
C ASN A 9 -4.72 -11.76 4.58
N PHE A 10 -4.62 -13.00 5.06
CA PHE A 10 -5.62 -13.56 5.98
C PHE A 10 -5.79 -12.70 7.23
N THR A 11 -7.05 -12.41 7.54
CA THR A 11 -7.45 -11.64 8.72
C THR A 11 -8.20 -12.55 9.70
N PRO A 12 -8.35 -12.14 10.98
CA PRO A 12 -9.21 -12.86 11.92
C PRO A 12 -10.70 -12.87 11.55
N PHE A 13 -11.12 -12.10 10.53
CA PHE A 13 -12.52 -11.94 10.14
C PHE A 13 -12.97 -12.94 9.05
N GLY A 14 -12.02 -13.56 8.34
CA GLY A 14 -12.31 -14.58 7.32
C GLY A 14 -13.16 -14.05 6.16
N THR A 15 -12.83 -12.86 5.65
CA THR A 15 -13.57 -12.24 4.54
C THR A 15 -13.32 -12.96 3.21
N PRO A 16 -14.25 -12.87 2.23
CA PRO A 16 -14.15 -13.65 0.98
C PRO A 16 -12.94 -13.33 0.07
N SER A 17 -12.22 -12.24 0.31
CA SER A 17 -11.11 -11.77 -0.55
C SER A 17 -9.79 -11.73 0.22
N GLU A 18 -9.51 -12.82 0.93
CA GLU A 18 -8.26 -13.05 1.66
C GLU A 18 -7.43 -14.14 1.01
N PHE A 19 -6.13 -13.90 0.89
CA PHE A 19 -5.20 -14.75 0.17
C PHE A 19 -3.91 -14.95 0.96
N SER A 20 -3.16 -15.99 0.63
CA SER A 20 -1.85 -16.23 1.24
C SER A 20 -0.83 -15.17 0.81
N GLU A 21 0.15 -14.88 1.67
CA GLU A 21 1.28 -13.99 1.33
C GLU A 21 1.98 -14.42 0.03
N ALA A 22 2.16 -15.73 -0.17
CA ALA A 22 2.77 -16.27 -1.39
C ALA A 22 1.94 -15.97 -2.65
N SER A 23 0.61 -15.95 -2.55
CA SER A 23 -0.26 -15.57 -3.67
C SER A 23 -0.12 -14.08 -4.00
N LEU A 24 -0.10 -13.22 -2.96
CA LEU A 24 0.08 -11.78 -3.13
C LEU A 24 1.44 -11.46 -3.76
N GLU A 25 2.50 -12.11 -3.29
CA GLU A 25 3.86 -12.00 -3.83
C GLU A 25 3.91 -12.38 -5.31
N ALA A 26 3.40 -13.56 -5.68
CA ALA A 26 3.38 -14.02 -7.07
C ALA A 26 2.64 -13.06 -8.03
N TRP A 27 1.52 -12.47 -7.58
CA TRP A 27 0.78 -11.49 -8.38
C TRP A 27 1.53 -10.17 -8.53
N LEU A 28 2.14 -9.68 -7.44
CA LEU A 28 2.98 -8.48 -7.48
C LEU A 28 4.14 -8.65 -8.46
N GLU A 29 4.82 -9.79 -8.43
CA GLU A 29 5.91 -10.11 -9.36
C GLU A 29 5.45 -10.15 -10.83
N ASP A 30 4.30 -10.79 -11.13
CA ASP A 30 3.79 -10.83 -12.52
C ASP A 30 3.46 -9.44 -13.06
N MET A 31 2.79 -8.62 -12.25
CA MET A 31 2.48 -7.25 -12.63
C MET A 31 3.75 -6.41 -12.80
N TRP A 32 4.73 -6.58 -11.90
CA TRP A 32 5.97 -5.82 -11.93
C TRP A 32 6.82 -6.10 -13.17
N ARG A 33 6.84 -7.35 -13.65
CA ARG A 33 7.53 -7.72 -14.91
C ARG A 33 7.16 -6.79 -16.07
N LYS A 34 5.91 -6.32 -16.11
CA LYS A 34 5.39 -5.38 -17.12
C LYS A 34 5.56 -3.91 -16.68
N ALA A 35 5.21 -3.59 -15.42
CA ALA A 35 5.18 -2.22 -14.93
C ALA A 35 6.57 -1.58 -14.82
N ARG A 36 7.62 -2.35 -14.58
CA ARG A 36 9.00 -1.85 -14.40
C ARG A 36 9.60 -1.15 -15.63
N ALA A 37 8.99 -1.32 -16.81
CA ALA A 37 9.41 -0.62 -18.03
C ALA A 37 9.05 0.87 -18.01
N TYR A 38 8.16 1.31 -17.12
CA TYR A 38 7.75 2.70 -16.99
C TYR A 38 8.63 3.45 -15.99
N ARG A 39 8.92 4.74 -16.29
CA ARG A 39 9.77 5.61 -15.45
C ARG A 39 9.30 5.73 -13.99
N GLN A 40 7.99 5.74 -13.75
CA GLN A 40 7.40 5.77 -12.42
C GLN A 40 6.26 4.77 -12.36
N VAL A 41 6.21 4.02 -11.26
CA VAL A 41 5.15 3.06 -10.96
C VAL A 41 4.53 3.41 -9.62
N ILE A 42 3.20 3.47 -9.58
CA ILE A 42 2.43 3.62 -8.34
C ILE A 42 1.72 2.29 -8.08
N LEU A 43 1.86 1.78 -6.86
CA LEU A 43 1.11 0.63 -6.39
C LEU A 43 -0.18 1.11 -5.70
N LEU A 44 -1.31 0.55 -6.10
CA LEU A 44 -2.56 0.61 -5.34
C LEU A 44 -2.74 -0.75 -4.68
N SER A 45 -2.55 -0.86 -3.37
CA SER A 45 -2.70 -2.12 -2.65
C SER A 45 -3.82 -2.01 -1.65
N HIS A 46 -4.79 -2.92 -1.66
CA HIS A 46 -5.85 -2.85 -0.64
C HIS A 46 -5.27 -3.04 0.77
N THR A 47 -4.44 -4.07 0.99
CA THR A 47 -3.73 -4.29 2.26
C THR A 47 -2.46 -3.41 2.36
N PRO A 48 -2.21 -2.75 3.51
CA PRO A 48 -1.02 -1.93 3.69
C PRO A 48 0.24 -2.78 3.87
N PRO A 49 1.45 -2.25 3.57
CA PRO A 49 2.69 -2.94 3.88
C PRO A 49 2.87 -3.11 5.39
N TYR A 50 3.25 -4.31 5.82
CA TYR A 50 3.50 -4.63 7.22
C TYR A 50 4.54 -3.71 7.85
N GLY A 51 4.34 -3.33 9.11
CA GLY A 51 5.34 -2.62 9.91
C GLY A 51 5.60 -1.18 9.44
N THR A 52 4.53 -0.48 9.03
CA THR A 52 4.51 0.94 8.68
C THR A 52 3.48 1.66 9.56
N LYS A 53 3.45 2.99 9.53
CA LYS A 53 2.36 3.73 10.20
C LYS A 53 0.99 3.46 9.57
N CYS A 54 0.96 2.98 8.33
CA CYS A 54 -0.25 2.73 7.54
C CYS A 54 -0.94 1.40 7.86
N ASP A 55 -0.31 0.53 8.68
CA ASP A 55 -0.88 -0.76 9.09
C ASP A 55 -0.95 -0.96 10.61
N HIS A 56 -0.76 0.13 11.37
CA HIS A 56 -0.79 0.08 12.81
C HIS A 56 -2.22 -0.10 13.33
N ILE A 57 -2.46 -1.24 13.97
CA ILE A 57 -3.65 -1.51 14.76
C ILE A 57 -3.35 -1.18 16.23
N GLY A 58 -4.36 -0.81 17.01
CA GLY A 58 -4.19 -0.38 18.41
C GLY A 58 -3.26 -1.30 19.24
N ASN A 59 -2.64 -0.74 20.29
CA ASN A 59 -1.67 -1.42 21.16
C ASN A 59 -0.31 -1.77 20.51
N GLY A 60 0.18 -0.98 19.54
CA GLY A 60 1.54 -1.17 19.01
C GLY A 60 1.66 -2.31 18.00
N ARG A 61 0.55 -2.84 17.50
CA ARG A 61 0.52 -4.03 16.65
C ARG A 61 0.37 -3.66 15.18
N HIS A 62 0.77 -4.57 14.31
CA HIS A 62 0.76 -4.40 12.86
C HIS A 62 -0.02 -5.54 12.21
N ALA A 63 -0.81 -5.23 11.18
CA ALA A 63 -1.68 -6.20 10.49
C ALA A 63 -1.55 -6.15 8.96
N GLY A 64 -0.59 -5.39 8.43
CA GLY A 64 -0.33 -5.33 6.99
C GLY A 64 0.28 -6.61 6.43
N SER A 65 0.50 -6.63 5.12
CA SER A 65 1.09 -7.75 4.40
C SER A 65 2.62 -7.67 4.34
N GLN A 66 3.26 -8.81 4.60
CA GLN A 66 4.71 -8.96 4.48
C GLN A 66 5.16 -8.98 3.01
N ALA A 67 4.39 -9.62 2.13
CA ALA A 67 4.61 -9.64 0.69
C ALA A 67 4.58 -8.23 0.10
N VAL A 68 3.60 -7.40 0.48
CA VAL A 68 3.55 -5.99 0.04
C VAL A 68 4.75 -5.20 0.55
N ARG A 69 5.16 -5.40 1.82
CA ARG A 69 6.37 -4.76 2.37
C ARG A 69 7.63 -5.14 1.60
N ASN A 70 7.86 -6.44 1.41
CA ASN A 70 9.05 -6.97 0.74
C ASN A 70 9.11 -6.48 -0.70
N PHE A 71 8.00 -6.59 -1.44
CA PHE A 71 7.89 -6.07 -2.81
C PHE A 71 8.27 -4.59 -2.90
N ILE A 72 7.76 -3.76 -1.99
CA ILE A 72 8.08 -2.33 -2.00
C ILE A 72 9.57 -2.10 -1.72
N LEU A 73 10.16 -2.80 -0.74
CA LEU A 73 11.58 -2.66 -0.42
C LEU A 73 12.49 -3.09 -1.59
N GLU A 74 12.13 -4.13 -2.32
CA GLU A 74 12.90 -4.66 -3.44
C GLU A 74 12.71 -3.84 -4.73
N CYS A 75 11.46 -3.53 -5.07
CA CYS A 75 11.10 -2.95 -6.37
C CYS A 75 11.01 -1.42 -6.35
N GLN A 76 10.89 -0.81 -5.16
CA GLN A 76 10.88 0.64 -4.94
C GLN A 76 9.92 1.41 -5.88
N PRO A 77 8.61 1.08 -5.91
CA PRO A 77 7.63 1.92 -6.63
C PRO A 77 7.67 3.35 -6.07
N ALA A 78 7.27 4.34 -6.87
CA ALA A 78 7.31 5.74 -6.45
C ALA A 78 6.38 6.02 -5.26
N ALA A 79 5.23 5.35 -5.21
CA ALA A 79 4.30 5.39 -4.09
C ALA A 79 3.47 4.10 -3.98
N CYS A 80 2.93 3.84 -2.79
CA CYS A 80 1.90 2.87 -2.49
C CYS A 80 0.70 3.57 -1.83
N LEU A 81 -0.46 3.57 -2.48
CA LEU A 81 -1.72 3.95 -1.83
C LEU A 81 -2.39 2.68 -1.29
N CYS A 82 -2.76 2.71 -0.02
CA CYS A 82 -3.35 1.57 0.65
C CYS A 82 -4.55 1.91 1.54
N GLY A 83 -5.24 0.87 2.02
CA GLY A 83 -6.42 1.00 2.87
C GLY A 83 -6.52 -0.16 3.85
N HIS A 84 -7.69 -0.82 3.87
CA HIS A 84 -8.02 -2.00 4.69
C HIS A 84 -8.08 -1.76 6.20
N ILE A 85 -7.11 -1.05 6.78
CA ILE A 85 -7.05 -0.72 8.21
C ILE A 85 -7.51 0.72 8.40
N HIS A 86 -8.77 0.90 8.77
CA HIS A 86 -9.44 2.20 8.78
C HIS A 86 -8.90 3.17 9.84
N GLU A 87 -8.43 2.65 10.99
CA GLU A 87 -7.81 3.46 12.03
C GLU A 87 -6.37 3.90 11.71
N ALA A 88 -5.71 3.28 10.72
CA ALA A 88 -4.31 3.52 10.40
C ALA A 88 -4.11 4.63 9.36
N ARG A 89 -4.87 5.73 9.47
CA ARG A 89 -4.69 6.92 8.62
C ARG A 89 -3.29 7.50 8.84
N ALA A 90 -2.43 7.41 7.84
CA ALA A 90 -1.04 7.86 7.95
C ALA A 90 -0.37 8.08 6.59
N GLU A 91 0.73 8.82 6.64
CA GLU A 91 1.78 8.80 5.62
C GLU A 91 3.05 8.20 6.24
N ASP A 92 3.78 7.42 5.46
CA ASP A 92 5.07 6.85 5.86
C ASP A 92 6.03 6.70 4.68
N MET A 93 7.29 6.39 4.97
CA MET A 93 8.29 6.09 3.95
C MET A 93 8.85 4.68 4.14
N LEU A 94 8.77 3.85 3.11
CA LEU A 94 9.37 2.52 3.10
C LEU A 94 10.48 2.47 2.04
N GLY A 95 11.71 2.65 2.48
CA GLY A 95 12.82 2.98 1.58
C GLY A 95 12.59 4.35 0.94
N LYS A 96 12.53 4.41 -0.39
CA LYS A 96 12.25 5.63 -1.17
C LYS A 96 10.77 5.75 -1.57
N SER A 97 9.96 4.76 -1.27
CA SER A 97 8.54 4.71 -1.64
C SER A 97 7.70 5.45 -0.60
N LEU A 98 6.88 6.40 -1.06
CA LEU A 98 5.85 7.03 -0.23
C LEU A 98 4.70 6.05 0.00
N ILE A 99 4.31 5.84 1.27
CA ILE A 99 3.16 5.02 1.64
C ILE A 99 2.06 5.93 2.17
N VAL A 100 0.84 5.78 1.68
CA VAL A 100 -0.30 6.58 2.13
C VAL A 100 -1.48 5.68 2.40
N ASN A 101 -2.01 5.75 3.62
CA ASN A 101 -3.35 5.27 3.96
C ASN A 101 -4.20 6.51 4.29
N PRO A 102 -5.16 6.89 3.42
CA PRO A 102 -5.96 8.09 3.62
C PRO A 102 -6.97 7.95 4.77
N GLY A 103 -7.13 6.74 5.33
CA GLY A 103 -8.19 6.42 6.27
C GLY A 103 -9.53 6.15 5.58
N SER A 104 -10.56 5.92 6.38
CA SER A 104 -11.91 5.65 5.86
C SER A 104 -12.52 6.87 5.18
N LEU A 105 -13.13 6.66 4.00
CA LEU A 105 -13.91 7.69 3.31
C LEU A 105 -15.07 8.21 4.17
N ASN A 106 -15.67 7.36 5.01
CA ASN A 106 -16.75 7.77 5.93
C ASN A 106 -16.30 8.81 6.96
N ALA A 107 -14.99 8.85 7.26
CA ALA A 107 -14.36 9.86 8.12
C ALA A 107 -13.77 11.03 7.30
N GLY A 108 -14.11 11.16 6.02
CA GLY A 108 -13.56 12.19 5.12
C GLY A 108 -12.16 11.87 4.58
N GLY A 109 -11.66 10.64 4.74
CA GLY A 109 -10.34 10.24 4.26
C GLY A 109 -10.24 10.16 2.73
N TYR A 110 -9.30 10.89 2.14
CA TYR A 110 -8.87 10.74 0.75
C TYR A 110 -7.43 11.26 0.57
N ALA A 111 -6.80 10.88 -0.54
CA ALA A 111 -5.47 11.38 -0.93
C ALA A 111 -5.46 11.78 -2.41
N VAL A 112 -4.75 12.87 -2.71
CA VAL A 112 -4.49 13.31 -4.09
C VAL A 112 -2.98 13.23 -4.33
N LEU A 113 -2.58 12.35 -5.25
CA LEU A 113 -1.22 12.29 -5.75
C LEU A 113 -1.12 13.14 -7.02
N THR A 114 -0.24 14.15 -6.99
CA THR A 114 0.06 14.97 -8.17
C THR A 114 1.43 14.57 -8.71
N PRO A 115 1.55 14.16 -9.98
CA PRO A 115 2.85 13.91 -10.59
C PRO A 115 3.69 15.20 -10.61
N GLY A 116 4.95 15.12 -10.17
CA GLY A 116 5.89 16.25 -10.15
C GLY A 116 7.30 15.86 -10.61
N HIS A 117 8.17 16.86 -10.78
CA HIS A 117 9.59 16.69 -11.15
C HIS A 117 10.50 16.23 -9.98
N THR A 118 9.95 16.15 -8.77
CA THR A 118 10.58 15.79 -7.49
C THR A 118 9.81 14.61 -6.86
N PRO A 119 10.27 13.96 -5.77
CA PRO A 119 9.56 12.82 -5.17
C PRO A 119 8.07 13.12 -4.97
N LEU A 120 7.21 12.13 -5.21
CA LEU A 120 5.75 12.27 -5.07
C LEU A 120 5.45 12.81 -3.67
N ALA A 121 4.68 13.91 -3.61
CA ALA A 121 4.15 14.45 -2.38
C ALA A 121 2.65 14.18 -2.34
N ALA A 122 2.15 13.62 -1.24
CA ALA A 122 0.72 13.59 -0.96
C ALA A 122 0.31 14.95 -0.38
N ARG A 123 -0.87 15.43 -0.79
CA ARG A 123 -1.52 16.56 -0.11
C ARG A 123 -2.82 16.03 0.49
N HIS A 124 -2.90 16.04 1.82
CA HIS A 124 -4.12 15.78 2.54
C HIS A 124 -4.94 17.07 2.58
N LEU A 125 -6.23 16.98 2.29
CA LEU A 125 -7.21 17.96 2.74
C LEU A 125 -7.75 17.41 4.06
N LEU A 126 -7.50 18.15 5.15
CA LEU A 126 -7.98 17.85 6.48
C LEU A 126 -9.49 17.99 6.56
#